data_AF-A0A8H6NZR5-F1
#
_entry.id   AF-A0A8H6NZR5-F1
#
_cell.length_a   1.000
_cell.length_b   1.000
_cell.length_c   1.000
_cell.angle_alpha   90.00
_cell.angle_beta   90.00
_cell.angle_gamma   90.00
#
_symmetry.space_group_name_H-M   'P 1'
#
loop_
_entity.id
_entity.type
_entity.pdbx_description
1 polymer ?
#
loop_
_entity_poly.entity_id
_entity_poly.type
_entity_poly.pdbx_seq_one_letter_code
_entity_poly.pdbx_strand_id
1 'polypeptide(L)'
;MYKQPSRRIRAKYTSTILTIYQAYSSAIDAALDTQTLRVMISRTRMTWIEPSFLWMAYRSGWGRQPRQERVQAIQSTREGFE
;
A
#
# COMPACT_ATOMS: atom_id res chain seq x y z
N MET A 1 -4.22 -22.42 22.59
CA MET A 1 -4.23 -21.13 21.86
C MET A 1 -2.78 -20.69 21.66
N TYR A 2 -2.27 -20.66 20.43
CA TYR A 2 -0.85 -20.33 20.18
C TYR A 2 -0.56 -18.88 20.55
N LYS A 3 0.51 -18.66 21.33
CA LYS A 3 0.98 -17.31 21.68
C LYS A 3 1.47 -16.62 20.41
N GLN A 4 0.79 -15.54 20.04
CA GLN A 4 1.17 -14.77 18.86
C GLN A 4 2.53 -14.09 19.09
N PRO A 5 3.44 -14.10 18.10
CA PRO A 5 4.69 -13.38 18.21
C PRO A 5 4.47 -11.89 18.51
N SER A 6 5.25 -11.34 19.44
CA SER A 6 5.32 -9.90 19.65
C SER A 6 6.01 -9.26 18.44
N ARG A 7 5.42 -8.20 17.86
CA ARG A 7 5.94 -7.44 16.68
C ARG A 7 5.66 -8.07 15.31
N ARG A 8 4.47 -8.64 15.10
CA ARG A 8 4.02 -9.03 13.75
C ARG A 8 3.56 -7.83 12.95
N ILE A 9 4.01 -7.77 11.71
CA ILE A 9 3.43 -6.94 10.68
C ILE A 9 2.26 -7.72 10.08
N ARG A 10 1.08 -7.11 10.05
CA ARG A 10 -0.16 -7.76 9.60
C ARG A 10 -0.77 -6.99 8.45
N ALA A 11 -1.21 -7.73 7.44
CA ALA A 11 -2.08 -7.21 6.41
C ALA A 11 -3.52 -7.12 6.92
N LYS A 12 -4.29 -6.16 6.40
CA LYS A 12 -5.75 -6.19 6.47
C LYS A 12 -6.26 -6.98 5.27
N TYR A 13 -7.03 -8.05 5.51
CA TYR A 13 -7.54 -8.90 4.45
C TYR A 13 -8.87 -9.55 4.82
N THR A 14 -9.61 -9.99 3.80
CA THR A 14 -10.78 -10.88 3.89
C THR A 14 -10.46 -12.19 3.19
N SER A 15 -11.44 -13.09 3.05
CA SER A 15 -11.27 -14.31 2.24
C SER A 15 -10.87 -14.01 0.79
N THR A 16 -11.29 -12.88 0.23
CA THR A 16 -11.14 -12.54 -1.21
C THR A 16 -10.29 -11.30 -1.47
N ILE A 17 -10.12 -10.41 -0.48
CA ILE A 17 -9.43 -9.12 -0.66
C ILE A 17 -8.20 -9.03 0.22
N LEU A 18 -7.10 -8.54 -0.34
CA LEU A 18 -5.91 -8.11 0.36
C LEU A 18 -5.78 -6.58 0.26
N THR A 19 -5.51 -5.91 1.39
CA THR A 19 -5.16 -4.48 1.39
C THR A 19 -3.65 -4.33 1.46
N ILE A 20 -3.10 -3.62 0.46
CA ILE A 20 -1.70 -3.22 0.41
C ILE A 20 -1.61 -1.71 0.47
N TYR A 21 -0.45 -1.20 0.88
CA TYR A 21 -0.20 0.22 1.04
C TYR A 21 0.97 0.63 0.17
N GLN A 22 0.84 1.77 -0.50
CA GLN A 22 1.91 2.36 -1.29
C GLN A 22 1.95 3.87 -1.09
N ALA A 23 3.17 4.42 -1.03
CA ALA A 23 3.40 5.86 -1.01
C ALA A 23 3.54 6.42 -2.44
N TYR A 24 2.92 7.58 -2.66
CA TYR A 24 2.90 8.30 -3.93
C TYR A 24 3.15 9.79 -3.72
N SER A 25 3.41 10.50 -4.82
CA SER A 25 3.36 11.96 -4.81
C SER A 25 1.96 12.49 -4.59
N SER A 26 1.83 13.76 -4.21
CA SER A 26 0.53 14.45 -4.08
C SER A 26 -0.36 14.36 -5.31
N ALA A 27 0.21 14.17 -6.51
CA ALA A 27 -0.53 13.94 -7.76
C ALA A 27 -1.48 12.72 -7.71
N ILE A 28 -1.29 11.79 -6.77
CA ILE A 28 -2.18 10.64 -6.55
C ILE A 28 -3.61 11.03 -6.19
N ASP A 29 -3.83 12.24 -5.68
CA ASP A 29 -5.15 12.67 -5.23
C ASP A 29 -6.18 12.62 -6.37
N ALA A 30 -5.76 12.82 -7.62
CA ALA A 30 -6.63 12.69 -8.81
C ALA A 30 -7.11 11.25 -9.09
N ALA A 31 -6.43 10.23 -8.55
CA ALA A 31 -6.89 8.84 -8.67
C ALA A 31 -8.07 8.51 -7.74
N LEU A 32 -8.33 9.33 -6.71
CA LEU A 32 -9.43 9.09 -5.79
C LEU A 32 -10.80 9.26 -6.47
N ASP A 33 -10.90 10.19 -7.42
CA ASP A 33 -12.14 10.45 -8.15
C ASP A 33 -12.49 9.30 -9.12
N THR A 34 -11.48 8.74 -9.77
CA THR A 34 -11.65 7.70 -10.80
C THR A 34 -11.50 6.29 -10.26
N GLN A 35 -10.96 6.13 -9.05
CA GLN A 35 -10.55 4.84 -8.48
C GLN A 35 -9.61 4.05 -9.42
N THR A 36 -8.76 4.74 -10.18
CA THR A 36 -7.79 4.10 -11.10
C THR A 36 -6.37 4.63 -10.94
N LEU A 37 -5.39 3.72 -10.97
CA LEU A 37 -3.95 4.02 -10.79
C LEU A 37 -3.19 4.10 -12.12
N ARG A 38 -3.90 4.18 -13.26
CA ARG A 38 -3.38 3.85 -14.61
C ARG A 38 -2.16 4.68 -15.03
N VAL A 39 -2.06 5.92 -14.57
CA VAL A 39 -0.96 6.84 -14.90
C VAL A 39 0.19 6.85 -13.89
N MET A 40 0.04 6.14 -12.77
CA MET A 40 1.01 6.17 -11.65
C MET A 40 1.74 4.85 -11.42
N ILE A 41 1.37 3.81 -12.16
CA ILE A 41 2.07 2.52 -12.16
C ILE A 41 3.07 2.50 -13.31
N SER A 42 4.33 2.21 -13.00
CA SER A 42 5.37 1.97 -14.01
C SER A 42 5.50 0.48 -14.27
N ARG A 43 5.51 0.08 -15.54
CA ARG A 43 5.71 -1.31 -15.98
C ARG A 43 7.18 -1.71 -16.11
N THR A 44 8.09 -0.75 -16.04
CA THR A 44 9.53 -0.94 -16.29
C THR A 44 10.36 -0.98 -15.01
N ARG A 45 9.78 -0.58 -13.87
CA ARG A 45 10.48 -0.55 -12.59
C ARG A 45 9.74 -1.35 -11.54
N MET A 46 10.52 -1.97 -10.65
CA MET A 46 9.97 -2.58 -9.45
C MET A 46 9.29 -1.52 -8.58
N THR A 47 8.14 -1.86 -8.00
CA THR A 47 7.39 -0.99 -7.10
C THR A 47 7.25 -1.67 -5.74
N TRP A 48 7.65 -0.97 -4.68
CA TRP A 48 7.52 -1.47 -3.30
C TRP A 48 6.11 -1.21 -2.77
N ILE A 49 5.47 -2.26 -2.27
CA ILE A 49 4.18 -2.25 -1.59
C ILE A 49 4.34 -2.86 -0.20
N GLU A 50 3.53 -2.43 0.78
CA GLU A 50 3.63 -2.92 2.16
C GLU A 50 2.27 -3.37 2.69
N PRO A 51 2.20 -4.42 3.53
CA PRO A 51 0.93 -4.91 4.08
C PRO A 51 0.35 -4.03 5.19
N SER A 52 1.13 -3.08 5.73
CA SER A 52 0.74 -2.28 6.90
C SER A 52 0.84 -0.79 6.62
N PHE A 53 -0.24 -0.06 6.96
CA PHE A 53 -0.28 1.40 6.86
C PHE A 53 0.88 2.05 7.63
N LEU A 54 1.06 1.65 8.90
CA LEU A 54 2.10 2.25 9.75
C LEU A 54 3.51 1.92 9.26
N TRP A 55 3.70 0.76 8.63
CA TRP A 55 4.99 0.43 8.03
C TRP A 55 5.28 1.30 6.82
N MET A 56 4.30 1.46 5.92
CA MET A 56 4.45 2.35 4.75
C MET A 56 4.60 3.82 5.18
N ALA A 57 3.87 4.26 6.20
CA ALA A 57 4.02 5.59 6.78
C ALA A 57 5.44 5.81 7.32
N TYR A 58 5.99 4.85 8.07
CA TYR A 58 7.38 4.92 8.52
C TYR A 58 8.37 4.98 7.34
N ARG A 59 8.20 4.14 6.32
CA ARG A 59 9.07 4.07 5.12
C ARG A 59 9.07 5.36 4.31
N SER A 60 7.94 6.06 4.25
CA SER A 60 7.78 7.36 3.57
C SER A 60 8.19 8.56 4.44
N GLY A 61 8.81 8.33 5.61
CA GLY A 61 9.15 9.40 6.54
C GLY A 61 7.92 10.16 7.05
N TRP A 62 6.82 9.45 7.25
CA TRP A 62 5.51 9.98 7.63
C TRP A 62 4.96 10.99 6.61
N GLY A 63 5.11 10.71 5.32
CA GLY A 63 4.63 11.58 4.24
C GLY A 63 5.48 12.83 4.02
N ARG A 64 6.69 12.89 4.58
CA ARG A 64 7.61 14.04 4.43
C ARG A 64 8.64 13.83 3.34
N GLN A 65 8.82 12.60 2.85
CA GLN A 65 9.77 12.30 1.79
C GLN A 65 9.24 12.76 0.43
N PRO A 66 10.07 13.42 -0.40
CA PRO A 66 9.66 13.83 -1.74
C PRO A 66 9.14 12.65 -2.57
N ARG A 67 8.02 12.86 -3.27
CA ARG A 67 7.31 11.87 -4.11
C ARG A 67 6.70 10.69 -3.33
N GLN A 68 6.61 10.79 -2.00
CA GLN A 68 6.05 9.79 -1.09
C GLN A 68 5.15 10.46 -0.02
N GLU A 69 4.49 11.55 -0.37
CA GLU A 69 3.70 12.38 0.55
C GLU A 69 2.33 11.76 0.90
N ARG A 70 1.83 10.84 0.07
CA ARG A 70 0.49 10.26 0.20
C ARG A 70 0.57 8.73 0.30
N VAL A 71 0.11 8.15 1.40
CA VAL A 71 -0.02 6.69 1.56
C VAL A 71 -1.44 6.26 1.22
N GLN A 72 -1.59 5.49 0.14
CA GLN A 72 -2.88 4.98 -0.30
C GLN A 72 -3.09 3.52 0.14
N ALA A 73 -4.32 3.22 0.54
CA ALA A 73 -4.78 1.85 0.74
C ALA A 73 -5.35 1.32 -0.58
N ILE A 74 -4.73 0.26 -1.11
CA ILE A 74 -5.11 -0.37 -2.37
C ILE A 74 -5.68 -1.74 -2.04
N GLN A 75 -6.92 -1.98 -2.43
CA GLN A 75 -7.55 -3.28 -2.31
C GLN A 75 -7.35 -4.06 -3.60
N SER A 76 -6.87 -5.29 -3.47
CA SER A 76 -6.65 -6.20 -4.59
C SER A 76 -7.29 -7.56 -4.29
N THR A 77 -7.72 -8.26 -5.33
CA THR A 77 -8.11 -9.66 -5.19
C THR A 77 -6.89 -10.49 -4.78
N ARG A 78 -7.12 -11.54 -3.98
CA ARG A 78 -6.04 -12.41 -3.52
C ARG A 78 -5.42 -13.25 -4.64
N GLU A 79 -6.16 -13.48 -5.72
CA GLU A 79 -5.69 -14.21 -6.92
C GLU A 79 -4.41 -13.65 -7.51
N GLY A 80 -4.12 -12.35 -7.35
CA GLY A 80 -2.86 -11.76 -7.81
C GLY A 80 -1.64 -12.07 -6.92
N PHE A 81 -1.83 -12.73 -5.78
CA PHE A 81 -0.82 -12.99 -4.75
C PHE A 81 -0.70 -14.47 -4.35
N GLU A 82 -1.61 -15.33 -4.82
CA GLU A 82 -1.65 -16.78 -4.58
C GLU A 82 -1.32 -17.54 -5.87
#